data_AF-A0A1Z9EI05-F1
#
_entry.id   AF-A0A1Z9EI05-F1
#
_cell.length_a   1.000
_cell.length_b   1.000
_cell.length_c   1.000
_cell.angle_alpha   90.00
_cell.angle_beta   90.00
_cell.angle_gamma   90.00
#
_symmetry.space_group_name_H-M   'P 1'
#
loop_
_entity.id
_entity.type
_entity.pdbx_description
1 polymer ?
#
loop_
_entity_poly.entity_id
_entity_poly.type
_entity_poly.pdbx_seq_one_letter_code
_entity_poly.pdbx_strand_id
1 'polypeptide(L)'
;ATQVLWEMGELTMEEIQHVGILVSQANGCPYCTAAFCTILNYGLGTAEDYVAGLLQSGLDAIEGDRLRAILEYALQVNDDPGAVSDAQVESLREQGFTDKGIVQITHVVSDFASYNTLNLALDTDYDYRERWRELAGFSGSA
;
A
#
# COMPACT_ATOMS: atom_id res chain seq x y z
N ALA A 1 1.22 17.20 -8.30
CA ALA A 1 -0.15 16.92 -7.81
C ALA A 1 -0.10 15.88 -6.68
N THR A 2 0.56 14.74 -6.89
CA THR A 2 0.67 13.64 -5.90
C THR A 2 1.19 14.06 -4.52
N GLN A 3 2.23 14.89 -4.46
CA GLN A 3 2.77 15.39 -3.18
C GLN A 3 1.73 16.10 -2.31
N VAL A 4 0.86 16.91 -2.92
CA VAL A 4 -0.20 17.62 -2.20
C VAL A 4 -1.23 16.66 -1.60
N LEU A 5 -1.58 15.60 -2.33
CA LEU A 5 -2.53 14.60 -1.84
C LEU A 5 -1.95 13.77 -0.69
N TRP A 6 -0.64 13.52 -0.71
CA TRP A 6 0.04 12.78 0.35
C TRP A 6 0.23 13.63 1.61
N GLU A 7 0.55 14.91 1.46
CA GLU A 7 0.88 15.79 2.58
C GLU A 7 -0.33 16.52 3.18
N MET A 8 -1.35 16.82 2.37
CA MET A 8 -2.50 17.62 2.79
C MET A 8 -3.79 16.81 2.96
N GLY A 9 -3.70 15.49 3.00
CA GLY A 9 -4.83 14.59 3.20
C GLY A 9 -5.19 14.32 4.67
N GLU A 10 -5.86 13.19 4.91
CA GLU A 10 -6.24 12.68 6.23
C GLU A 10 -5.47 11.42 6.62
N LEU A 11 -4.76 10.79 5.67
CA LEU A 11 -3.88 9.67 5.94
C LEU A 11 -2.53 10.15 6.48
N THR A 12 -1.97 9.38 7.41
CA THR A 12 -0.57 9.51 7.79
C THR A 12 0.35 8.97 6.71
N MET A 13 1.62 9.37 6.73
CA MET A 13 2.62 8.82 5.80
C MET A 13 2.78 7.31 5.99
N GLU A 14 2.68 6.82 7.22
CA GLU A 14 2.71 5.39 7.55
C GLU A 14 1.53 4.66 6.89
N GLU A 15 0.30 5.16 7.03
CA GLU A 15 -0.90 4.58 6.39
C GLU A 15 -0.75 4.50 4.87
N ILE A 16 -0.21 5.56 4.25
CA ILE A 16 0.08 5.58 2.81
C ILE A 16 1.08 4.48 2.41
N GLN A 17 2.14 4.25 3.21
CA GLN A 17 3.11 3.19 2.88
C GLN A 17 2.49 1.80 3.00
N HIS A 18 1.62 1.55 3.98
CA HIS A 18 0.93 0.26 4.09
C HIS A 18 0.05 -0.02 2.87
N VAL A 19 -0.68 0.99 2.39
CA VAL A 19 -1.44 0.90 1.13
C VAL A 19 -0.50 0.56 -0.02
N GLY A 20 0.66 1.24 -0.10
CA GLY A 20 1.67 1.00 -1.13
C GLY A 20 2.19 -0.42 -1.15
N ILE A 21 2.49 -0.98 0.04
CA ILE A 21 2.97 -2.36 0.18
C ILE A 21 1.91 -3.35 -0.32
N LEU A 22 0.70 -3.31 0.22
CA LEU A 22 -0.32 -4.32 -0.09
C LEU A 22 -0.87 -4.20 -1.51
N VAL A 23 -1.08 -2.98 -2.03
CA VAL A 23 -1.50 -2.76 -3.41
C VAL A 23 -0.42 -3.24 -4.38
N SER A 24 0.84 -2.90 -4.14
CA SER A 24 1.95 -3.34 -5.01
C SER A 24 2.14 -4.85 -4.97
N GLN A 25 1.94 -5.47 -3.80
CA GLN A 25 2.00 -6.92 -3.64
C GLN A 25 0.86 -7.59 -4.41
N ALA A 26 -0.37 -7.08 -4.30
CA ALA A 26 -1.52 -7.57 -5.06
C ALA A 26 -1.34 -7.44 -6.58
N ASN A 27 -0.71 -6.34 -7.02
CA ASN A 27 -0.38 -6.11 -8.43
C ASN A 27 0.85 -6.87 -8.92
N GLY A 28 1.54 -7.60 -8.05
CA GLY A 28 2.73 -8.36 -8.40
C GLY A 28 3.93 -7.50 -8.80
N CYS A 29 4.07 -6.26 -8.31
CA CYS A 29 5.25 -5.40 -8.56
C CYS A 29 6.32 -5.58 -7.45
N PRO A 30 7.39 -6.36 -7.68
CA PRO A 30 8.41 -6.65 -6.65
C PRO A 30 9.17 -5.40 -6.23
N TYR A 31 9.57 -4.61 -7.22
CA TYR A 31 10.28 -3.35 -7.03
C TYR A 31 9.48 -2.43 -6.12
N CYS A 32 8.20 -2.24 -6.43
CA CYS A 32 7.34 -1.31 -5.73
C CYS A 32 7.04 -1.78 -4.31
N THR A 33 6.72 -3.07 -4.12
CA THR A 33 6.50 -3.66 -2.78
C THR A 33 7.72 -3.43 -1.90
N ALA A 34 8.90 -3.80 -2.41
CA ALA A 34 10.14 -3.64 -1.66
C ALA A 34 10.45 -2.14 -1.39
N ALA A 35 10.08 -1.26 -2.32
CA ALA A 35 10.23 0.18 -2.15
C ALA A 35 9.45 0.72 -0.95
N PHE A 36 8.16 0.40 -0.89
CA PHE A 36 7.32 0.84 0.21
C PHE A 36 7.72 0.19 1.54
N CYS A 37 8.18 -1.08 1.54
CA CYS A 37 8.75 -1.71 2.73
C CYS A 37 9.98 -0.96 3.27
N THR A 38 10.86 -0.51 2.39
CA THR A 38 12.05 0.25 2.80
C THR A 38 11.69 1.62 3.35
N ILE A 39 10.73 2.31 2.74
CA ILE A 39 10.27 3.61 3.25
C ILE A 39 9.62 3.43 4.63
N LEU A 40 8.74 2.44 4.79
CA LEU A 40 8.07 2.17 6.06
C LEU A 40 9.06 1.78 7.17
N ASN A 41 9.97 0.85 6.89
CA ASN A 41 10.97 0.41 7.87
C ASN A 41 12.02 1.49 8.14
N TYR A 42 12.80 1.85 7.13
CA TYR A 42 13.98 2.70 7.31
C TYR A 42 13.62 4.18 7.34
N GLY A 43 12.69 4.60 6.50
CA GLY A 43 12.27 6.00 6.39
C GLY A 43 11.40 6.47 7.56
N LEU A 44 10.53 5.60 8.08
CA LEU A 44 9.57 5.92 9.15
C LEU A 44 9.85 5.21 10.47
N GLY A 45 10.80 4.27 10.51
CA GLY A 45 11.24 3.62 11.74
C GLY A 45 10.37 2.45 12.19
N THR A 46 9.49 1.92 11.32
CA THR A 46 8.68 0.74 11.65
C THR A 46 9.57 -0.51 11.80
N ALA A 47 9.28 -1.33 12.80
CA ALA A 47 10.08 -2.52 13.11
C ALA A 47 10.13 -3.50 11.93
N GLU A 48 11.32 -4.07 11.69
CA GLU A 48 11.54 -4.99 10.57
C GLU A 48 10.66 -6.24 10.62
N ASP A 49 10.52 -6.84 11.80
CA ASP A 49 9.71 -8.03 12.00
C ASP A 49 8.23 -7.76 11.70
N TYR A 50 7.74 -6.55 11.98
CA TYR A 50 6.39 -6.15 11.65
C TYR A 50 6.19 -6.04 10.13
N VAL A 51 7.10 -5.38 9.42
CA VAL A 51 7.00 -5.24 7.95
C VAL A 51 7.13 -6.61 7.26
N ALA A 52 7.97 -7.50 7.79
CA ALA A 52 8.03 -8.89 7.31
C ALA A 52 6.73 -9.65 7.57
N GLY A 53 6.12 -9.47 8.74
CA GLY A 53 4.80 -10.04 9.07
C GLY A 53 3.69 -9.52 8.15
N LEU A 54 3.72 -8.23 7.80
CA LEU A 54 2.80 -7.62 6.84
C LEU A 54 2.88 -8.28 5.46
N LEU A 55 4.09 -8.55 4.96
CA LEU A 55 4.27 -9.22 3.67
C LEU A 55 3.77 -10.67 3.66
N GLN A 56 3.88 -11.37 4.79
CA GLN A 56 3.51 -12.78 4.89
C GLN A 56 2.02 -12.99 5.16
N SER A 57 1.44 -12.14 6.01
CA SER A 57 0.08 -12.31 6.53
C SER A 57 -0.90 -11.26 6.02
N GLY A 58 -0.46 -10.25 5.26
CA GLY A 58 -1.33 -9.21 4.71
C GLY A 58 -2.15 -8.52 5.79
N LEU A 59 -3.47 -8.47 5.59
CA LEU A 59 -4.43 -7.86 6.54
C LEU A 59 -4.43 -8.53 7.92
N ASP A 60 -4.03 -9.79 8.03
CA ASP A 60 -3.99 -10.51 9.31
C ASP A 60 -2.87 -10.00 10.23
N ALA A 61 -1.88 -9.28 9.68
CA ALA A 61 -0.82 -8.62 10.47
C ALA A 61 -1.25 -7.29 11.11
N ILE A 62 -2.43 -6.78 10.77
CA ILE A 62 -2.89 -5.46 11.21
C ILE A 62 -3.64 -5.59 12.52
N GLU A 63 -3.30 -4.80 13.54
CA GLU A 63 -4.04 -4.86 14.82
C GLU A 63 -5.10 -3.75 14.93
N GLY A 64 -4.90 -2.58 14.29
CA GLY A 64 -5.79 -1.42 14.44
C GLY A 64 -6.93 -1.36 13.41
N ASP A 65 -8.14 -1.08 13.89
CA ASP A 65 -9.35 -0.98 13.06
C ASP A 65 -9.25 0.08 11.96
N ARG A 66 -8.63 1.22 12.26
CA ARG A 66 -8.43 2.30 11.29
C ARG A 66 -7.58 1.85 10.11
N LEU A 67 -6.39 1.30 10.38
CA LEU A 67 -5.48 0.85 9.33
C LEU A 67 -6.09 -0.33 8.56
N ARG A 68 -6.76 -1.25 9.25
CA ARG A 68 -7.46 -2.37 8.61
C ARG A 68 -8.51 -1.88 7.61
N ALA A 69 -9.38 -0.94 8.02
CA ALA A 69 -10.42 -0.40 7.14
C ALA A 69 -9.83 0.29 5.90
N ILE A 70 -8.75 1.05 6.06
CA ILE A 70 -8.02 1.67 4.94
C ILE A 70 -7.55 0.61 3.95
N LEU A 71 -6.90 -0.45 4.44
CA LEU A 71 -6.28 -1.48 3.61
C LEU A 71 -7.31 -2.39 2.94
N GLU A 72 -8.40 -2.74 3.63
CA GLU A 72 -9.53 -3.48 3.06
C GLU A 72 -10.17 -2.70 1.90
N TYR A 73 -10.45 -1.41 2.11
CA TYR A 73 -10.97 -0.54 1.07
C TYR A 73 -9.98 -0.39 -0.10
N ALA A 74 -8.70 -0.17 0.20
CA ALA A 74 -7.66 -0.01 -0.82
C ALA A 74 -7.50 -1.25 -1.70
N LEU A 75 -7.53 -2.44 -1.09
CA LEU A 75 -7.49 -3.72 -1.83
C LEU A 75 -8.74 -3.93 -2.67
N GLN A 76 -9.94 -3.58 -2.18
CA GLN A 76 -11.16 -3.61 -2.98
C GLN A 76 -11.07 -2.67 -4.19
N VAL A 77 -10.63 -1.43 -3.99
CA VAL A 77 -10.47 -0.45 -5.08
C VAL A 77 -9.46 -0.93 -6.12
N ASN A 78 -8.39 -1.60 -5.68
CA ASN A 78 -7.37 -2.14 -6.57
C ASN A 78 -7.88 -3.33 -7.39
N ASP A 79 -8.70 -4.20 -6.80
CA ASP A 79 -9.24 -5.40 -7.45
C ASP A 79 -10.42 -5.09 -8.37
N ASP A 80 -11.45 -4.42 -7.85
CA ASP A 80 -12.64 -4.00 -8.60
C ASP A 80 -13.20 -2.68 -8.03
N PRO A 81 -12.78 -1.53 -8.58
CA PRO A 81 -13.27 -0.23 -8.13
C PRO A 81 -14.76 -0.01 -8.45
N GLY A 82 -15.32 -0.75 -9.41
CA GLY A 82 -16.75 -0.69 -9.75
C GLY A 82 -17.64 -1.43 -8.75
N ALA A 83 -17.07 -2.35 -7.97
CA ALA A 83 -17.77 -3.12 -6.95
C ALA A 83 -17.68 -2.55 -5.52
N VAL A 84 -17.02 -1.41 -5.34
CA VAL A 84 -16.98 -0.71 -4.04
C VAL A 84 -18.40 -0.43 -3.57
N SER A 85 -18.74 -0.96 -2.40
CA SER A 85 -20.06 -0.85 -1.80
C SER A 85 -20.16 0.35 -0.84
N ASP A 86 -21.39 0.83 -0.63
CA ASP A 86 -21.68 1.87 0.38
C ASP A 86 -21.24 1.43 1.79
N ALA A 87 -21.30 0.13 2.10
CA ALA A 87 -20.86 -0.41 3.38
C ALA A 87 -19.34 -0.25 3.60
N GLN A 88 -18.53 -0.41 2.54
CA GLN A 88 -17.08 -0.19 2.61
C GLN A 88 -16.72 1.29 2.71
N VAL A 89 -17.54 2.17 2.12
CA VAL A 89 -17.39 3.62 2.30
C VAL A 89 -17.77 4.03 3.73
N GLU A 90 -18.84 3.45 4.27
CA GLU A 90 -19.30 3.74 5.63
C GLU A 90 -18.30 3.25 6.69
N SER A 91 -17.68 2.08 6.50
CA SER A 91 -16.67 1.58 7.44
C SER A 91 -15.48 2.54 7.57
N LEU A 92 -15.11 3.26 6.51
CA LEU A 92 -14.10 4.33 6.59
C LEU A 92 -14.60 5.55 7.38
N ARG A 93 -15.88 5.91 7.24
CA ARG A 93 -16.48 7.02 8.01
C ARG A 93 -16.54 6.72 9.49
N GLU A 94 -16.79 5.45 9.87
CA GLU A 94 -16.73 4.99 11.26
C GLU A 94 -15.32 5.18 11.86
N GLN A 95 -14.28 5.15 11.04
CA GLN A 95 -12.88 5.45 11.43
C GLN A 95 -12.54 6.96 11.38
N GLY A 96 -13.54 7.81 11.16
CA GLY A 96 -13.42 9.26 11.18
C GLY A 96 -13.00 9.90 9.86
N PHE A 97 -12.98 9.16 8.75
CA PHE A 97 -12.66 9.74 7.44
C PHE A 97 -13.80 10.58 6.89
N THR A 98 -13.46 11.74 6.32
CA THR A 98 -14.39 12.52 5.50
C THR A 98 -14.28 12.12 4.04
N ASP A 99 -15.10 12.72 3.17
CA ASP A 99 -15.01 12.53 1.71
C ASP A 99 -13.60 12.82 1.20
N LYS A 100 -12.89 13.77 1.82
CA LYS A 100 -11.50 14.10 1.50
C LYS A 100 -10.58 12.90 1.74
N GLY A 101 -10.70 12.21 2.87
CA GLY A 101 -9.91 11.03 3.19
C GLY A 101 -10.22 9.86 2.26
N ILE A 102 -11.49 9.63 1.95
CA ILE A 102 -11.92 8.53 1.07
C ILE A 102 -11.42 8.75 -0.36
N VAL A 103 -11.51 9.99 -0.87
CA VAL A 103 -10.90 10.38 -2.15
C VAL A 103 -9.38 10.22 -2.11
N GLN A 104 -8.73 10.58 -1.01
CA GLN A 104 -7.28 10.40 -0.87
C GLN A 104 -6.89 8.93 -0.95
N ILE A 105 -7.55 8.01 -0.24
CA ILE A 105 -7.25 6.57 -0.27
C ILE A 105 -7.39 6.05 -1.71
N THR A 106 -8.51 6.37 -2.37
CA THR A 106 -8.78 5.97 -3.75
C THR A 106 -7.69 6.47 -4.71
N HIS A 107 -7.28 7.73 -4.57
CA HIS A 107 -6.24 8.31 -5.41
C HIS A 107 -4.87 7.69 -5.15
N VAL A 108 -4.53 7.39 -3.90
CA VAL A 108 -3.28 6.72 -3.52
C VAL A 108 -3.20 5.33 -4.16
N VAL A 109 -4.29 4.58 -4.19
CA VAL A 109 -4.35 3.29 -4.92
C VAL A 109 -4.07 3.49 -6.40
N SER A 110 -4.70 4.48 -7.05
CA SER A 110 -4.46 4.77 -8.46
C SER A 110 -3.02 5.21 -8.76
N ASP A 111 -2.40 6.01 -7.89
CA ASP A 111 -1.00 6.41 -8.03
C ASP A 111 -0.08 5.19 -7.97
N PHE A 112 -0.33 4.28 -7.03
CA PHE A 112 0.46 3.06 -6.89
C PHE A 112 0.26 2.09 -8.06
N ALA A 113 -0.96 1.91 -8.54
CA ALA A 113 -1.20 1.13 -9.77
C ALA A 113 -0.43 1.70 -10.97
N SER A 114 -0.36 3.03 -11.10
CA SER A 114 0.47 3.70 -12.11
C SER A 114 1.96 3.42 -11.91
N TYR A 115 2.48 3.52 -10.69
CA TYR A 115 3.89 3.19 -10.40
C TYR A 115 4.20 1.71 -10.64
N ASN A 116 3.28 0.81 -10.30
CA ASN A 116 3.40 -0.62 -10.56
C ASN A 116 3.47 -0.87 -12.07
N THR A 117 2.57 -0.27 -12.83
CA THR A 117 2.54 -0.36 -14.30
C THR A 117 3.87 0.09 -14.90
N LEU A 118 4.41 1.24 -14.47
CA LEU A 118 5.68 1.75 -14.96
C LEU A 118 6.84 0.79 -14.67
N ASN A 119 6.98 0.32 -13.44
CA ASN A 119 8.11 -0.54 -13.06
C ASN A 119 8.01 -1.94 -13.65
N LEU A 120 6.80 -2.49 -13.78
CA LEU A 120 6.58 -3.76 -14.47
C LEU A 120 6.85 -3.65 -15.97
N ALA A 121 6.39 -2.58 -16.62
CA ALA A 121 6.58 -2.40 -18.06
C ALA A 121 8.04 -2.13 -18.45
N LEU A 122 8.81 -1.51 -17.55
CA LEU A 122 10.21 -1.15 -17.77
C LEU A 122 11.21 -2.17 -17.19
N ASP A 123 10.71 -3.21 -16.50
CA ASP A 123 11.53 -4.20 -15.79
C ASP A 123 12.59 -3.53 -14.90
N THR A 124 12.14 -2.60 -14.06
CA THR A 124 13.06 -1.76 -13.27
C THR A 124 13.82 -2.60 -12.24
N ASP A 125 15.14 -2.52 -12.30
CA ASP A 125 16.03 -3.12 -11.31
C ASP A 125 15.92 -2.45 -9.93
N TYR A 126 16.00 -3.27 -8.89
CA TYR A 126 15.88 -2.85 -7.52
C TYR A 126 17.22 -3.01 -6.79
N ASP A 127 17.93 -1.91 -6.56
CA ASP A 127 19.33 -1.89 -6.11
C ASP A 127 19.49 -1.76 -4.57
N TYR A 128 18.42 -1.89 -3.77
CA TYR A 128 18.48 -1.68 -2.32
C TYR A 128 17.94 -2.85 -1.50
N ARG A 129 18.83 -3.63 -0.89
CA ARG A 129 18.52 -4.82 -0.05
C ARG A 129 17.58 -5.83 -0.75
N GLU A 130 18.15 -6.84 -1.39
CA GLU A 130 17.44 -8.01 -1.96
C GLU A 130 16.42 -8.65 -1.01
N ARG A 131 16.64 -8.58 0.31
CA ARG A 131 15.78 -9.15 1.35
C ARG A 131 14.29 -8.84 1.20
N TRP A 132 13.90 -7.61 0.83
CA TRP A 132 12.49 -7.29 0.68
C TRP A 132 11.87 -7.92 -0.56
N ARG A 133 12.63 -8.09 -1.65
CA ARG A 133 12.18 -8.86 -2.83
C ARG A 133 11.98 -10.32 -2.48
N GLU A 134 12.92 -10.92 -1.76
CA GLU A 134 12.85 -12.31 -1.33
C GLU A 134 11.63 -12.57 -0.43
N LEU A 135 11.41 -11.74 0.59
CA LEU A 135 10.27 -11.87 1.51
C LEU A 135 8.93 -11.65 0.82
N ALA A 136 8.89 -10.82 -0.22
CA ALA A 136 7.70 -10.63 -1.05
C ALA A 136 7.46 -11.78 -2.06
N GLY A 137 8.31 -12.82 -2.07
CA GLY A 137 8.15 -14.00 -2.92
C GLY A 137 8.70 -13.86 -4.33
N PHE A 138 9.50 -12.82 -4.61
CA PHE A 138 10.02 -12.53 -5.94
C PHE A 138 11.51 -12.89 -6.00
N SER A 139 11.82 -14.15 -6.30
CA SER A 139 13.17 -14.54 -6.71
C SER A 139 13.44 -14.02 -8.13
N GLY A 140 14.54 -13.29 -8.31
CA GLY A 140 14.91 -12.72 -9.61
C GLY A 140 15.03 -13.80 -10.68
N SER A 141 14.46 -13.55 -11.87
CA SER A 141 14.90 -14.24 -13.08
C SER A 141 16.30 -13.76 -13.40
N ALA A 142 17.21 -14.73 -13.55
CA ALA A 142 18.58 -14.54 -14.02
C ALA A 142 18.65 -13.93 -15.43
#